data_AF-A0A8H9L6D8-F1
#
_entry.id   AF-A0A8H9L6D8-F1
#
_cell.length_a   1.000
_cell.length_b   1.000
_cell.length_c   1.000
_cell.angle_alpha   90.00
_cell.angle_beta   90.00
_cell.angle_gamma   90.00
#
_symmetry.space_group_name_H-M   'P 1'
#
loop_
_entity.id
_entity.type
_entity.pdbx_description
1 polymer ?
#
loop_
_entity_poly.entity_id
_entity_poly.type
_entity_poly.pdbx_seq_one_letter_code
_entity_poly.pdbx_strand_id
1 'polypeptide(L)'
;MRAPAVAAVLALCAAAGGVVWWQGESRWRGELYCFADPARVWGVAPRPPGVTPSCPASQGVRREVRSGQTRVEQFTLPGWAPQQVRELLTAQGFVVAHALPDDGIQVEAVLTRAGETVLYTAAHQGEGTFVTLSSPGER
;
A
#
# COMPACT_ATOMS: atom_id res chain seq x y z
N MET A 1 10.67 52.98 1.84
CA MET A 1 10.45 51.98 0.77
C MET A 1 11.12 50.66 1.17
N ARG A 2 10.42 49.77 1.88
CA ARG A 2 10.92 48.41 2.21
C ARG A 2 9.73 47.45 2.16
N ALA A 3 9.41 46.95 0.99
CA ALA A 3 8.39 45.93 0.78
C ALA A 3 8.79 44.75 -0.16
N PRO A 4 10.06 44.47 -0.52
CA PRO A 4 10.35 43.32 -1.38
C PRO A 4 10.40 41.98 -0.62
N ALA A 5 10.69 42.00 0.69
CA ALA A 5 10.92 40.77 1.44
C ALA A 5 9.64 39.99 1.75
N VAL A 6 8.52 40.67 1.99
CA VAL A 6 7.23 40.02 2.33
C VAL A 6 6.62 39.33 1.11
N ALA A 7 6.74 39.94 -0.08
CA ALA A 7 6.25 39.35 -1.33
C ALA A 7 7.02 38.08 -1.73
N ALA A 8 8.34 38.05 -1.50
CA ALA A 8 9.18 36.89 -1.79
C ALA A 8 8.84 35.68 -0.90
N VAL A 9 8.57 35.91 0.39
CA VAL A 9 8.19 34.85 1.34
C VAL A 9 6.83 34.25 0.99
N LEU A 10 5.84 35.08 0.65
CA LEU A 10 4.52 34.60 0.24
C LEU A 10 4.57 33.81 -1.08
N ALA A 11 5.40 34.22 -2.03
CA ALA A 11 5.61 33.49 -3.28
C ALA A 11 6.28 32.13 -3.06
N LEU A 12 7.25 32.05 -2.14
CA LEU A 12 7.90 30.80 -1.73
C LEU A 12 6.93 29.85 -1.02
N CYS A 13 6.08 30.36 -0.12
CA CYS A 13 5.06 29.55 0.55
C CYS A 13 4.00 29.03 -0.43
N ALA A 14 3.57 29.86 -1.38
CA ALA A 14 2.60 29.45 -2.40
C ALA A 14 3.18 28.40 -3.37
N ALA A 15 4.45 28.56 -3.78
CA ALA A 15 5.14 27.59 -4.60
C ALA A 15 5.39 26.27 -3.85
N ALA A 16 5.83 26.32 -2.60
CA ALA A 16 6.02 25.14 -1.77
C ALA A 16 4.68 24.41 -1.51
N GLY A 17 3.61 25.15 -1.20
CA GLY A 17 2.27 24.59 -1.04
C GLY A 17 1.74 23.96 -2.33
N GLY A 18 1.95 24.61 -3.48
CA GLY A 18 1.53 24.10 -4.79
C GLY A 18 2.25 22.82 -5.20
N VAL A 19 3.55 22.69 -4.91
CA VAL A 19 4.33 21.47 -5.19
C VAL A 19 3.86 20.30 -4.32
N VAL A 20 3.61 20.53 -3.02
CA VAL A 20 3.11 19.49 -2.11
C VAL A 20 1.71 19.02 -2.51
N TRP A 21 0.82 19.94 -2.88
CA TRP A 21 -0.54 19.60 -3.31
C TRP A 21 -0.54 18.83 -4.63
N TRP A 22 0.27 19.28 -5.60
CA TRP A 22 0.36 18.61 -6.90
C TRP A 22 0.99 17.22 -6.82
N GLN A 23 2.01 17.01 -5.98
CA GLN A 23 2.53 15.66 -5.74
C GLN A 23 1.52 14.77 -5.00
N GLY A 24 0.79 15.35 -4.05
CA GLY A 24 -0.30 14.70 -3.33
C GLY A 24 -1.43 14.24 -4.24
N GLU A 25 -1.74 14.96 -5.32
CA GLU A 25 -2.80 14.58 -6.27
C GLU A 25 -2.30 13.70 -7.43
N SER A 26 -1.02 13.82 -7.78
CA SER A 26 -0.38 12.98 -8.78
C SER A 26 -0.21 11.54 -8.32
N ARG A 27 0.04 11.31 -7.02
CA ARG A 27 0.10 9.94 -6.48
C ARG A 27 -1.22 9.20 -6.68
N TRP A 28 -2.36 9.88 -6.54
CA TRP A 28 -3.71 9.30 -6.66
C TRP A 28 -4.16 9.00 -8.10
N ARG A 29 -3.37 9.39 -9.09
CA ARG A 29 -3.70 9.22 -10.52
C ARG A 29 -3.11 7.96 -11.17
N GLY A 30 -2.19 7.26 -10.50
CA GLY A 30 -1.56 6.05 -11.03
C GLY A 30 -2.09 4.76 -10.42
N GLU A 31 -1.86 3.62 -11.08
CA GLU A 31 -2.16 2.27 -10.57
C GLU A 31 -1.45 1.94 -9.24
N LEU A 32 -0.45 2.76 -8.89
CA LEU A 32 0.36 2.66 -7.68
C LEU A 32 -0.24 3.38 -6.47
N TYR A 33 -1.34 4.13 -6.58
CA TYR A 33 -1.80 4.91 -5.41
C TYR A 33 -2.28 4.04 -4.25
N CYS A 34 -2.69 2.80 -4.53
CA CYS A 34 -3.06 1.84 -3.50
C CYS A 34 -1.83 1.37 -2.70
N PHE A 35 -0.62 1.52 -3.25
CA PHE A 35 0.62 1.37 -2.50
C PHE A 35 0.98 2.68 -1.82
N ALA A 36 1.05 2.64 -0.48
CA ALA A 36 1.51 3.79 0.29
C ALA A 36 2.96 4.16 -0.08
N ASP A 37 3.80 3.16 -0.38
CA ASP A 37 5.17 3.29 -0.85
C ASP A 37 5.39 2.39 -2.07
N PRO A 38 5.64 2.94 -3.28
CA PRO A 38 5.87 2.13 -4.48
C PRO A 38 7.10 1.21 -4.40
N ALA A 39 8.08 1.49 -3.53
CA ALA A 39 9.29 0.68 -3.40
C ALA A 39 9.16 -0.42 -2.33
N ARG A 40 8.10 -0.40 -1.51
CA ARG A 40 7.97 -1.27 -0.34
C ARG A 40 6.59 -1.92 -0.27
N VAL A 41 6.58 -3.20 0.09
CA VAL A 41 5.36 -3.88 0.52
C VAL A 41 5.00 -3.40 1.92
N TRP A 42 3.77 -2.94 2.05
CA TRP A 42 3.18 -2.42 3.26
C TRP A 42 4.00 -1.30 3.92
N GLY A 43 4.80 -0.57 3.13
CA GLY A 43 5.69 0.49 3.62
C GLY A 43 6.88 0.01 4.47
N VAL A 44 7.06 -1.31 4.63
CA VAL A 44 8.00 -1.86 5.62
C VAL A 44 9.03 -2.80 5.00
N ALA A 45 8.65 -3.63 4.03
CA ALA A 45 9.55 -4.59 3.41
C ALA A 45 9.89 -4.15 1.98
N PRO A 46 11.11 -4.35 1.46
CA PRO A 46 11.40 -4.10 0.05
C PRO A 46 10.43 -4.85 -0.85
N ARG A 47 9.95 -4.22 -1.93
CA ARG A 47 9.11 -4.89 -2.91
C ARG A 47 9.91 -5.96 -3.65
N PRO A 48 9.41 -7.21 -3.78
CA PRO A 48 10.05 -8.23 -4.58
C PRO A 48 10.33 -7.75 -6.02
N PRO A 49 11.28 -8.34 -6.76
CA PRO A 49 11.41 -8.06 -8.18
C PRO A 49 10.23 -8.66 -8.97
N GLY A 50 9.88 -8.02 -10.10
CA GLY A 50 8.89 -8.57 -11.04
C GLY A 50 7.43 -8.50 -10.59
N VAL A 51 7.12 -7.76 -9.51
CA VAL A 51 5.74 -7.58 -9.07
C VAL A 51 4.99 -6.62 -9.99
N THR A 52 3.74 -6.94 -10.29
CA THR A 52 2.81 -6.05 -11.00
C THR A 52 1.78 -5.51 -10.00
N PRO A 53 1.87 -4.22 -9.61
CA PRO A 53 0.88 -3.58 -8.73
C PRO A 53 -0.49 -3.46 -9.38
N SER A 54 -1.53 -3.45 -8.56
CA SER A 54 -2.90 -3.22 -8.99
C SER A 54 -3.68 -2.47 -7.91
N CYS A 55 -4.76 -1.79 -8.32
CA CYS A 55 -5.72 -1.21 -7.40
C CYS A 55 -7.03 -2.00 -7.42
N PRO A 56 -7.76 -2.10 -6.29
CA PRO A 56 -9.03 -2.82 -6.21
C PRO A 56 -9.99 -2.46 -7.33
N ALA A 57 -10.66 -3.42 -7.96
CA ALA A 57 -11.59 -3.12 -9.05
C ALA A 57 -12.78 -2.24 -8.61
N SER A 58 -13.20 -2.36 -7.34
CA SER A 58 -14.31 -1.61 -6.78
C SER A 58 -13.99 -0.12 -6.61
N GLN A 59 -14.81 0.73 -7.23
CA GLN A 59 -14.73 2.18 -7.03
C GLN A 59 -15.00 2.60 -5.57
N GLY A 60 -15.80 1.82 -4.82
CA GLY A 60 -16.08 2.07 -3.41
C GLY A 60 -14.83 1.92 -2.55
N VAL A 61 -14.16 0.78 -2.67
CA VAL A 61 -12.90 0.50 -1.97
C VAL A 61 -11.84 1.54 -2.33
N ARG A 62 -11.76 1.93 -3.61
CA ARG A 62 -10.89 3.02 -4.08
C ARG A 62 -11.18 4.37 -3.42
N ARG A 63 -12.44 4.66 -3.04
CA ARG A 63 -12.79 5.89 -2.29
C ARG A 63 -12.40 5.76 -0.81
N GLU A 64 -12.59 4.59 -0.22
CA GLU A 64 -12.19 4.32 1.17
C GLU A 64 -10.67 4.45 1.34
N VAL A 65 -9.87 3.90 0.40
CA VAL A 65 -8.40 4.05 0.39
C VAL A 65 -8.00 5.52 0.30
N ARG A 66 -8.61 6.28 -0.62
CA ARG A 66 -8.34 7.71 -0.78
C ARG A 66 -8.71 8.55 0.44
N SER A 67 -9.70 8.13 1.21
CA SER A 67 -10.14 8.82 2.42
C SER A 67 -9.45 8.30 3.69
N GLY A 68 -8.54 7.33 3.57
CA GLY A 68 -7.85 6.73 4.71
C GLY A 68 -8.73 5.84 5.58
N GLN A 69 -9.95 5.50 5.16
CA GLN A 69 -10.85 4.61 5.93
C GLN A 69 -10.39 3.14 5.89
N THR A 70 -9.70 2.76 4.82
CA THR A 70 -9.12 1.44 4.65
C THR A 70 -7.74 1.59 4.03
N ARG A 71 -6.84 0.65 4.31
CA ARG A 71 -5.58 0.51 3.61
C ARG A 71 -5.60 -0.81 2.86
N VAL A 72 -5.27 -0.78 1.58
CA VAL A 72 -5.25 -1.98 0.73
C VAL A 72 -4.08 -1.90 -0.24
N GLU A 73 -3.26 -2.95 -0.30
CA GLU A 73 -2.22 -3.14 -1.30
C GLU A 73 -2.47 -4.45 -2.07
N GLN A 74 -2.54 -4.38 -3.40
CA GLN A 74 -2.83 -5.54 -4.26
C GLN A 74 -1.79 -5.68 -5.37
N PHE A 75 -1.30 -6.89 -5.58
CA PHE A 75 -0.26 -7.12 -6.59
C PHE A 75 -0.08 -8.57 -6.97
N THR A 76 0.54 -8.78 -8.13
CA THR A 76 0.81 -10.11 -8.66
C THR A 76 2.30 -10.40 -8.62
N LEU A 77 2.69 -11.50 -7.97
CA LEU A 77 4.04 -12.06 -8.01
C LEU A 77 4.15 -13.06 -9.17
N PRO A 78 5.33 -13.19 -9.80
CA PRO A 78 5.59 -14.28 -10.75
C PRO A 78 5.58 -15.64 -10.04
N GLY A 79 4.89 -16.63 -10.63
CA GLY A 79 4.80 -17.98 -10.07
C GLY A 79 3.87 -18.09 -8.86
N TRP A 80 3.65 -19.32 -8.39
CA TRP A 80 2.97 -19.61 -7.14
C TRP A 80 3.95 -19.54 -5.96
N ALA A 81 3.84 -18.49 -5.15
CA ALA A 81 4.71 -18.20 -4.01
C ALA A 81 3.95 -17.46 -2.87
N PRO A 82 2.86 -18.04 -2.32
CA PRO A 82 2.01 -17.38 -1.33
C PRO A 82 2.67 -17.20 0.06
N GLN A 83 3.86 -17.76 0.29
CA GLN A 83 4.59 -17.54 1.54
C GLN A 83 5.49 -16.30 1.47
N GLN A 84 5.95 -15.91 0.27
CA GLN A 84 7.00 -14.91 0.09
C GLN A 84 6.70 -13.57 0.78
N VAL A 85 5.49 -13.04 0.61
CA VAL A 85 5.09 -11.76 1.21
C VAL A 85 4.87 -11.89 2.72
N ARG A 86 4.31 -13.01 3.18
CA ARG A 86 4.16 -13.27 4.61
C ARG A 86 5.52 -13.29 5.29
N GLU A 87 6.49 -13.99 4.71
CA GLU A 87 7.86 -14.05 5.20
C GLU A 87 8.51 -12.66 5.26
N LEU A 88 8.35 -11.85 4.21
CA LEU A 88 8.82 -10.46 4.20
C LEU A 88 8.22 -9.62 5.32
N LEU A 89 6.92 -9.73 5.57
CA LEU A 89 6.28 -9.02 6.68
C LEU A 89 6.76 -9.54 8.04
N THR A 90 6.90 -10.86 8.21
CA THR A 90 7.38 -11.44 9.46
C THR A 90 8.83 -11.04 9.78
N ALA A 91 9.68 -10.91 8.75
CA ALA A 91 11.03 -10.37 8.89
C ALA A 91 11.04 -8.89 9.33
N GLN A 92 9.93 -8.17 9.18
CA GLN A 92 9.73 -6.80 9.65
C GLN A 92 8.92 -6.72 10.97
N GLY A 93 8.88 -7.84 11.71
CA GLY A 93 8.30 -7.92 13.06
C GLY A 93 6.80 -8.20 13.11
N PHE A 94 6.16 -8.52 11.98
CA PHE A 94 4.80 -9.07 12.03
C PHE A 94 4.79 -10.50 12.55
N VAL A 95 3.74 -10.86 13.29
CA VAL A 95 3.51 -12.22 13.78
C VAL A 95 2.23 -12.74 13.13
N VAL A 96 2.21 -14.01 12.74
CA VAL A 96 0.98 -14.66 12.25
C VAL A 96 0.11 -14.96 13.46
N ALA A 97 -0.94 -14.16 13.67
CA ALA A 97 -1.89 -14.34 14.76
C ALA A 97 -2.89 -15.48 14.46
N HIS A 98 -3.28 -15.60 13.20
CA HIS A 98 -4.17 -16.65 12.72
C HIS A 98 -3.85 -16.97 11.25
N ALA A 99 -4.06 -18.21 10.83
CA ALA A 99 -4.00 -18.61 9.42
C ALA A 99 -5.03 -19.68 9.16
N LEU A 100 -5.70 -19.60 8.01
CA LEU A 100 -6.55 -20.70 7.56
C LEU A 100 -5.65 -21.84 7.03
N PRO A 101 -6.09 -23.11 7.16
CA PRO A 101 -5.43 -24.21 6.49
C PRO A 101 -5.36 -23.96 4.98
N ASP A 102 -4.24 -24.30 4.36
CA ASP A 102 -4.08 -24.22 2.92
C ASP A 102 -5.02 -25.24 2.24
N ASP A 103 -6.01 -24.73 1.52
CA ASP A 103 -7.00 -25.51 0.79
C ASP A 103 -6.60 -25.78 -0.67
N GLY A 104 -5.41 -25.31 -1.09
CA GLY A 104 -4.91 -25.41 -2.46
C GLY A 104 -5.53 -24.40 -3.43
N ILE A 105 -6.40 -23.50 -2.95
CA ILE A 105 -7.03 -22.45 -3.75
C ILE A 105 -6.48 -21.08 -3.34
N GLN A 106 -6.43 -20.83 -2.03
CA GLN A 106 -5.93 -19.57 -1.49
C GLN A 106 -5.31 -19.76 -0.10
N VAL A 107 -4.35 -18.90 0.20
CA VAL A 107 -3.73 -18.80 1.52
C VAL A 107 -4.23 -17.54 2.19
N GLU A 108 -4.74 -17.67 3.42
CA GLU A 108 -5.20 -16.55 4.23
C GLU A 108 -4.52 -16.52 5.59
N ALA A 109 -4.16 -15.32 6.05
CA ALA A 109 -3.59 -15.11 7.36
C ALA A 109 -3.95 -13.74 7.94
N VAL A 110 -4.02 -13.66 9.26
CA VAL A 110 -4.05 -12.41 10.02
C VAL A 110 -2.67 -12.21 10.62
N LEU A 111 -2.01 -11.11 10.24
CA LEU A 111 -0.72 -10.71 10.79
C LEU A 111 -0.89 -9.53 11.74
N THR A 112 -0.13 -9.48 12.83
CA THR A 112 -0.15 -8.37 13.78
C THR A 112 1.23 -7.84 14.09
N ARG A 113 1.35 -6.53 14.34
CA ARG A 113 2.59 -5.88 14.76
C ARG A 113 2.29 -4.58 15.49
N ALA A 114 2.72 -4.43 16.74
CA ALA A 114 2.64 -3.17 17.49
C ALA A 114 1.25 -2.49 17.43
N GLY A 115 0.16 -3.27 17.52
CA GLY A 115 -1.22 -2.76 17.44
C GLY A 115 -1.80 -2.70 16.02
N GLU A 116 -0.97 -2.84 14.99
CA GLU A 116 -1.38 -2.98 13.59
C GLU A 116 -1.89 -4.41 13.33
N THR A 117 -2.97 -4.56 12.57
CA THR A 117 -3.52 -5.84 12.09
C THR A 117 -3.66 -5.80 10.58
N VAL A 118 -3.09 -6.79 9.90
CA VAL A 118 -3.11 -6.94 8.44
C VAL A 118 -3.76 -8.26 8.09
N LEU A 119 -4.85 -8.20 7.31
CA LEU A 119 -5.38 -9.36 6.63
C LEU A 119 -4.56 -9.59 5.36
N TYR A 120 -4.03 -10.80 5.25
CA TYR A 120 -3.27 -11.29 4.11
C TYR A 120 -4.10 -12.33 3.38
N THR A 121 -4.23 -12.17 2.07
CA THR A 121 -4.71 -13.21 1.17
C THR A 121 -3.77 -13.38 -0.01
N ALA A 122 -3.60 -14.62 -0.47
CA ALA A 122 -2.94 -14.94 -1.73
C ALA A 122 -3.73 -16.00 -2.48
N ALA A 123 -4.02 -15.73 -3.74
CA ALA A 123 -4.75 -16.62 -4.63
C ALA A 123 -4.04 -16.72 -5.99
N HIS A 124 -4.35 -17.77 -6.75
CA HIS A 124 -3.85 -17.90 -8.11
C HIS A 124 -4.42 -16.79 -9.02
N GLN A 125 -3.57 -16.25 -9.90
CA GLN A 125 -3.99 -15.36 -10.99
C GLN A 125 -3.14 -15.64 -12.23
N GLY A 126 -3.71 -16.40 -13.17
CA GLY A 126 -2.92 -17.01 -14.24
C GLY A 126 -1.81 -17.87 -13.64
N GLU A 127 -0.58 -17.69 -14.12
CA GLU A 127 0.62 -18.37 -13.60
C GLU A 127 1.22 -17.70 -12.34
N GLY A 128 0.61 -16.61 -11.85
CA GLY A 128 1.13 -15.81 -10.74
C GLY A 128 0.37 -15.97 -9.43
N THR A 129 0.89 -15.33 -8.39
CA THR A 129 0.24 -15.20 -7.08
C THR A 129 -0.32 -13.79 -6.92
N PHE A 130 -1.63 -13.66 -6.90
CA PHE A 130 -2.30 -12.41 -6.57
C PHE A 130 -2.42 -12.25 -5.06
N VAL A 131 -1.71 -11.27 -4.52
CA VAL A 131 -1.65 -10.95 -3.10
C VAL A 131 -2.53 -9.74 -2.81
N THR A 132 -3.33 -9.83 -1.74
CA THR A 132 -4.00 -8.68 -1.13
C THR A 132 -3.57 -8.54 0.32
N LEU A 133 -3.15 -7.34 0.68
CA LEU A 133 -2.96 -6.90 2.07
C LEU A 133 -4.04 -5.88 2.38
N SER A 134 -4.70 -6.01 3.52
CA SER A 134 -5.68 -5.01 3.96
C SER A 134 -5.67 -4.79 5.46
N SER A 135 -6.00 -3.56 5.88
CA SER A 135 -6.27 -3.22 7.27
C SER A 135 -7.38 -2.18 7.32
N PRO A 136 -8.13 -2.10 8.44
CA PRO A 136 -8.83 -0.87 8.78
C PRO A 136 -7.85 0.30 8.71
N GLY A 137 -8.31 1.46 8.23
CA GLY A 137 -7.50 2.66 8.22
C GLY A 137 -7.27 3.22 9.64
N GLU A 138 -6.22 4.02 9.79
CA GLU A 138 -6.00 4.80 11.01
C GLU A 138 -7.07 5.92 11.05
N ARG A 139 -7.93 5.92 12.09
CA ARG A 139 -8.88 7.03 12.33
C ARG A 139 -8.20 8.18 13.03
#